data_AF-K1UHB5-F1
#
_entry.id   AF-K1UHB5-F1
#
_cell.length_a   1.000
_cell.length_b   1.000
_cell.length_c   1.000
_cell.angle_alpha   90.00
_cell.angle_beta   90.00
_cell.angle_gamma   90.00
#
_symmetry.space_group_name_H-M   'P 1'
#
loop_
_entity.id
_entity.type
_entity.pdbx_description
1 polymer ?
#
loop_
_entity_poly.entity_id
_entity_poly.type
_entity_poly.pdbx_seq_one_letter_code
_entity_poly.pdbx_strand_id
1 'polypeptide(L)'
;MMTVGDFFDEENKLLKGNSYRYDCVHIQDLAGEIAHMGINCDNLPNAMKNFVKFINTNDGMNELVKASIIHFYIAYLHPYFDGNGRMARFVHLWYLVQQGFSNTLFIPFSSYIMKSVKKYYEAYTLIEENQKITGVIDVTPFIIYFAENVYGKFENREICVDVFDLFKQALSKGEITAKEEQLWQFVVANYGISD
;
A
#
# COMPACT_ATOMS: atom_id res chain seq x y z
N MET A 1 26.90 -11.88 -8.47
CA MET A 1 25.80 -10.90 -8.59
C MET A 1 25.68 -10.25 -7.22
N MET A 2 25.99 -8.97 -7.07
CA MET A 2 25.74 -8.26 -5.81
C MET A 2 24.24 -8.03 -5.73
N THR A 3 23.56 -8.67 -4.79
CA THR A 3 22.13 -8.46 -4.58
C THR A 3 21.96 -7.50 -3.41
N VAL A 4 20.91 -6.67 -3.42
CA VAL A 4 20.58 -5.81 -2.26
C VAL A 4 20.39 -6.65 -0.99
N GLY A 5 20.01 -7.93 -1.16
CA GLY A 5 19.88 -8.90 -0.07
C GLY A 5 21.17 -9.18 0.71
N ASP A 6 22.34 -8.84 0.15
CA ASP A 6 23.63 -9.00 0.83
C ASP A 6 23.92 -7.89 1.84
N PHE A 7 23.07 -6.86 1.92
CA PHE A 7 23.18 -5.73 2.85
C PHE A 7 22.10 -5.73 3.95
N PHE A 8 21.22 -6.73 3.99
CA PHE A 8 20.29 -6.89 5.11
C PHE A 8 20.99 -7.54 6.29
N ASP A 9 20.61 -7.14 7.50
CA ASP A 9 20.95 -7.88 8.71
C ASP A 9 20.48 -9.34 8.57
N GLU A 10 21.26 -10.28 9.10
CA GLU A 10 21.00 -11.72 8.95
C GLU A 10 19.58 -12.12 9.39
N GLU A 11 19.01 -11.42 10.37
CA GLU A 11 17.64 -11.63 10.88
C GLU A 11 16.54 -11.27 9.85
N ASN A 12 16.83 -10.40 8.89
CA ASN A 12 15.88 -9.94 7.86
C ASN A 12 16.13 -10.59 6.49
N LYS A 13 17.11 -11.50 6.39
CA LYS A 13 17.50 -12.11 5.13
C LYS A 13 16.70 -13.38 4.87
N LEU A 14 16.06 -13.46 3.69
CA LEU A 14 15.42 -14.70 3.25
C LEU A 14 16.47 -15.78 2.98
N LEU A 15 16.19 -17.02 3.42
CA LEU A 15 17.00 -18.18 3.03
C LEU A 15 16.97 -18.36 1.52
N LYS A 16 18.10 -18.81 0.96
CA LYS A 16 18.21 -19.07 -0.48
C LYS A 16 17.16 -20.08 -0.94
N GLY A 17 16.34 -19.68 -1.91
CA GLY A 17 15.25 -20.50 -2.45
C GLY A 17 13.89 -20.24 -1.79
N ASN A 18 13.84 -19.50 -0.67
CA ASN A 18 12.59 -19.12 -0.04
C ASN A 18 12.05 -17.83 -0.68
N SER A 19 10.76 -17.84 -1.03
CA SER A 19 10.06 -16.65 -1.53
C SER A 19 9.40 -15.83 -0.41
N TYR A 20 9.29 -16.41 0.79
CA TYR A 20 8.59 -15.85 1.95
C TYR A 20 9.40 -16.09 3.23
N ARG A 21 9.06 -15.37 4.30
CA ARG A 21 9.70 -15.57 5.61
C ARG A 21 9.54 -17.01 6.09
N TYR A 22 10.54 -17.46 6.84
CA TYR A 22 10.60 -18.80 7.41
C TYR A 22 10.45 -18.81 8.94
N ASP A 23 10.35 -17.63 9.56
CA ASP A 23 10.17 -17.48 11.00
C ASP A 23 8.97 -16.58 11.32
N CYS A 24 8.60 -16.52 12.58
CA CYS A 24 7.57 -15.65 13.13
C CYS A 24 7.95 -14.18 12.97
N VAL A 25 6.93 -13.35 12.75
CA VAL A 25 7.05 -11.89 12.72
C VAL A 25 5.96 -11.29 13.58
N HIS A 26 6.34 -10.26 14.33
CA HIS A 26 5.46 -9.51 15.19
C HIS A 26 5.08 -8.21 14.48
N ILE A 27 3.80 -7.91 14.52
CA ILE A 27 3.24 -6.71 13.92
C ILE A 27 3.01 -5.74 15.06
N GLN A 28 3.65 -4.58 14.95
CA GLN A 28 3.57 -3.55 15.98
C GLN A 28 2.37 -2.63 15.74
N ASP A 29 1.72 -2.20 16.81
CA ASP A 29 0.70 -1.15 16.76
C ASP A 29 1.33 0.25 16.66
N LEU A 30 0.49 1.28 16.71
CA LEU A 30 0.93 2.68 16.70
C LEU A 30 1.75 3.09 17.94
N ALA A 31 1.67 2.34 19.04
CA ALA A 31 2.46 2.56 20.24
C ALA A 31 3.81 1.82 20.21
N GLY A 32 4.05 0.98 19.19
CA GLY A 32 5.24 0.14 19.07
C GLY A 32 5.13 -1.19 19.83
N GLU A 33 3.97 -1.48 20.40
CA GLU A 33 3.70 -2.72 21.13
C GLU A 33 3.35 -3.85 20.15
N ILE A 34 3.62 -5.10 20.54
CA ILE A 34 3.25 -6.26 19.72
C ILE A 34 1.72 -6.35 19.67
N ALA A 35 1.15 -6.01 18.52
CA ALA A 35 -0.28 -6.07 18.26
C ALA A 35 -0.72 -7.51 17.95
N HIS A 36 -0.02 -8.17 17.02
CA HIS A 36 -0.35 -9.53 16.58
C HIS A 36 0.84 -10.23 15.91
N MET A 37 0.68 -11.52 15.62
CA MET A 37 1.63 -12.32 14.85
C MET A 37 1.07 -12.57 13.45
N GLY A 38 1.95 -12.56 12.44
CA GLY A 38 1.58 -13.03 11.11
C GLY A 38 1.21 -14.53 11.11
N ILE A 39 0.63 -15.02 10.01
CA ILE A 39 0.26 -16.44 9.90
C ILE A 39 1.48 -17.37 10.13
N ASN A 40 1.26 -18.60 10.58
CA ASN A 40 2.32 -19.60 10.69
C ASN A 40 3.09 -19.74 9.35
N CYS A 41 4.42 -19.64 9.40
CA CYS A 41 5.30 -19.67 8.23
C CYS A 41 5.23 -20.99 7.44
N ASP A 42 4.94 -22.12 8.08
CA ASP A 42 4.78 -23.42 7.41
C ASP A 42 3.57 -23.42 6.46
N ASN A 43 2.52 -22.67 6.80
CA ASN A 43 1.31 -22.53 5.99
C ASN A 43 1.41 -21.44 4.93
N LEU A 44 2.42 -20.56 5.04
CA LEU A 44 2.54 -19.34 4.24
C LEU A 44 2.64 -19.60 2.73
N PRO A 45 3.40 -20.60 2.23
CA PRO A 45 3.43 -20.89 0.79
C PRO A 45 2.05 -21.25 0.21
N ASN A 46 1.28 -22.08 0.91
CA ASN A 46 -0.06 -22.47 0.48
C ASN A 46 -1.04 -21.29 0.61
N ALA A 47 -0.95 -20.52 1.68
CA ALA A 47 -1.77 -19.32 1.88
C ALA A 47 -1.52 -18.27 0.79
N MET A 48 -0.26 -18.03 0.41
CA MET A 48 0.11 -17.13 -0.69
C MET A 48 -0.38 -17.63 -2.05
N LYS A 49 -0.34 -18.95 -2.29
CA LYS A 49 -0.94 -19.55 -3.51
C LYS A 49 -2.44 -19.28 -3.58
N ASN A 50 -3.16 -19.44 -2.47
CA ASN A 50 -4.60 -19.14 -2.39
C ASN A 50 -4.88 -17.64 -2.56
N PHE A 51 -4.04 -16.78 -1.99
CA PHE A 51 -4.12 -15.33 -2.19
C PHE A 51 -3.96 -14.93 -3.66
N VAL A 52 -2.94 -15.45 -4.35
CA VAL A 52 -2.76 -15.21 -5.79
C VAL A 52 -3.94 -15.75 -6.59
N LYS A 53 -4.47 -16.93 -6.24
CA LYS A 53 -5.68 -17.47 -6.88
C LYS A 53 -6.88 -16.53 -6.67
N PHE A 54 -7.07 -16.02 -5.46
CA PHE A 54 -8.15 -15.06 -5.15
C PHE A 54 -8.06 -13.80 -6.01
N ILE A 55 -6.87 -13.19 -6.12
CA ILE A 55 -6.64 -12.00 -6.97
C ILE A 55 -7.07 -12.26 -8.41
N ASN A 56 -6.73 -13.43 -8.97
CA ASN A 56 -6.97 -13.76 -10.38
C ASN A 56 -8.36 -14.36 -10.65
N THR A 57 -9.16 -14.62 -9.62
CA THR A 57 -10.50 -15.20 -9.80
C THR A 57 -11.45 -14.12 -10.31
N ASN A 58 -12.21 -14.38 -11.37
CA ASN A 58 -13.34 -13.52 -11.74
C ASN A 58 -14.59 -13.98 -10.98
N ASP A 59 -14.91 -13.29 -9.90
CA ASP A 59 -16.00 -13.59 -8.97
C ASP A 59 -17.16 -12.57 -9.06
N GLY A 60 -17.07 -11.59 -9.96
CA GLY A 60 -18.05 -10.51 -10.10
C GLY A 60 -18.05 -9.51 -8.93
N MET A 61 -17.06 -9.56 -8.05
CA MET A 61 -16.91 -8.60 -6.96
C MET A 61 -16.57 -7.21 -7.50
N ASN A 62 -17.06 -6.16 -6.85
CA ASN A 62 -16.63 -4.80 -7.17
C ASN A 62 -15.12 -4.64 -7.00
N GLU A 63 -14.45 -4.02 -7.97
CA GLU A 63 -12.99 -3.95 -8.04
C GLU A 63 -12.34 -3.16 -6.89
N LEU A 64 -13.01 -2.11 -6.39
CA LEU A 64 -12.54 -1.34 -5.23
C LEU A 64 -12.65 -2.14 -3.94
N VAL A 65 -13.73 -2.92 -3.80
CA VAL A 65 -13.91 -3.85 -2.68
C VAL A 65 -12.81 -4.91 -2.72
N LYS A 66 -12.59 -5.52 -3.88
CA LYS A 66 -11.58 -6.56 -4.05
C LYS A 66 -10.17 -6.04 -3.78
N ALA A 67 -9.81 -4.86 -4.27
CA ALA A 67 -8.55 -4.21 -3.96
C ALA A 67 -8.34 -3.97 -2.45
N SER A 68 -9.40 -3.57 -1.74
CA SER A 68 -9.37 -3.39 -0.28
C SER A 68 -9.12 -4.71 0.45
N ILE A 69 -9.78 -5.80 0.01
CA ILE A 69 -9.56 -7.14 0.55
C ILE A 69 -8.13 -7.61 0.25
N ILE A 70 -7.62 -7.40 -0.96
CA ILE A 70 -6.24 -7.74 -1.36
C ILE A 70 -5.22 -7.06 -0.42
N HIS A 71 -5.44 -5.79 -0.12
CA HIS A 71 -4.59 -5.04 0.81
C HIS A 71 -4.60 -5.66 2.20
N PHE A 72 -5.79 -5.90 2.76
CA PHE A 72 -5.92 -6.56 4.06
C PHE A 72 -5.25 -7.93 4.06
N TYR A 73 -5.46 -8.72 3.00
CA TYR A 73 -4.99 -10.10 2.93
C TYR A 73 -3.46 -10.18 2.95
N ILE A 74 -2.73 -9.28 2.27
CA ILE A 74 -1.26 -9.23 2.40
C ILE A 74 -0.83 -8.88 3.82
N ALA A 75 -1.47 -7.87 4.43
CA ALA A 75 -1.12 -7.44 5.78
C ALA A 75 -1.39 -8.56 6.82
N TYR A 76 -2.47 -9.31 6.63
CA TYR A 76 -2.86 -10.47 7.44
C TYR A 76 -1.90 -11.66 7.28
N LEU A 77 -1.50 -12.00 6.04
CA LEU A 77 -0.52 -13.07 5.80
C LEU A 77 0.87 -12.68 6.31
N HIS A 78 1.22 -11.41 6.16
CA HIS A 78 2.52 -10.84 6.50
C HIS A 78 3.69 -11.66 5.93
N PRO A 79 3.78 -11.84 4.60
CA PRO A 79 4.66 -12.85 4.00
C PRO A 79 6.17 -12.58 4.09
N TYR A 80 6.59 -11.38 4.45
CA TYR A 80 7.99 -10.96 4.47
C TYR A 80 8.43 -10.52 5.88
N PHE A 81 9.74 -10.46 6.13
CA PHE A 81 10.28 -9.93 7.41
C PHE A 81 10.04 -8.43 7.57
N ASP A 82 10.12 -7.68 6.46
CA ASP A 82 9.78 -6.26 6.39
C ASP A 82 9.09 -5.96 5.05
N GLY A 83 8.42 -4.82 4.98
CA GLY A 83 7.86 -4.28 3.74
C GLY A 83 6.43 -4.70 3.48
N ASN A 84 5.79 -5.49 4.34
CA ASN A 84 4.43 -5.99 4.14
C ASN A 84 3.40 -4.86 3.93
N GLY A 85 3.49 -3.77 4.71
CA GLY A 85 2.64 -2.60 4.50
C GLY A 85 2.88 -1.87 3.17
N ARG A 86 4.13 -1.83 2.69
CA ARG A 86 4.49 -1.27 1.36
C ARG A 86 3.97 -2.18 0.25
N MET A 87 4.11 -3.50 0.41
CA MET A 87 3.61 -4.50 -0.51
C MET A 87 2.08 -4.51 -0.60
N ALA A 88 1.38 -4.37 0.53
CA ALA A 88 -0.08 -4.27 0.56
C ALA A 88 -0.58 -3.09 -0.30
N ARG A 89 0.03 -1.90 -0.10
CA ARG A 89 -0.28 -0.71 -0.92
C ARG A 89 0.06 -0.90 -2.39
N PHE A 90 1.22 -1.49 -2.68
CA PHE A 90 1.67 -1.73 -4.05
C PHE A 90 0.71 -2.67 -4.79
N VAL A 91 0.39 -3.82 -4.22
CA VAL A 91 -0.47 -4.82 -4.87
C VAL A 91 -1.92 -4.33 -4.98
N HIS A 92 -2.42 -3.57 -4.00
CA HIS A 92 -3.72 -2.89 -4.08
C HIS A 92 -3.80 -1.98 -5.32
N LEU A 93 -2.85 -1.06 -5.47
CA LEU A 93 -2.84 -0.12 -6.59
C LEU A 93 -2.57 -0.81 -7.92
N TRP A 94 -1.66 -1.79 -7.93
CA TRP A 94 -1.38 -2.61 -9.11
C TRP A 94 -2.64 -3.31 -9.61
N TYR A 95 -3.39 -3.93 -8.71
CA TYR A 95 -4.66 -4.58 -9.05
C TYR A 95 -5.62 -3.59 -9.71
N LEU A 96 -5.85 -2.43 -9.10
CA LEU A 96 -6.74 -1.41 -9.65
C LEU A 96 -6.32 -0.94 -11.05
N VAL A 97 -5.02 -0.74 -11.28
CA VAL A 97 -4.50 -0.40 -12.60
C VAL A 97 -4.81 -1.48 -13.63
N GLN A 98 -4.64 -2.77 -13.28
CA GLN A 98 -4.97 -3.90 -14.17
C GLN A 98 -6.46 -3.95 -14.50
N GLN A 99 -7.33 -3.50 -13.59
CA GLN A 99 -8.79 -3.43 -13.81
C GLN A 99 -9.25 -2.14 -14.51
N GLY A 100 -8.33 -1.33 -15.04
CA GLY A 100 -8.65 -0.12 -15.81
C GLY A 100 -8.79 1.16 -14.97
N PHE A 101 -8.52 1.12 -13.66
CA PHE A 101 -8.51 2.31 -12.80
C PHE A 101 -7.16 3.04 -12.86
N SER A 102 -6.61 3.30 -14.04
CA SER A 102 -5.27 3.90 -14.21
C SER A 102 -5.08 5.22 -13.45
N ASN A 103 -6.16 5.99 -13.29
CA ASN A 103 -6.15 7.25 -12.55
C ASN A 103 -5.74 7.10 -11.08
N THR A 104 -5.82 5.89 -10.50
CA THR A 104 -5.41 5.64 -9.11
C THR A 104 -3.91 5.85 -8.88
N LEU A 105 -3.08 5.80 -9.93
CA LEU A 105 -1.64 6.10 -9.84
C LEU A 105 -1.36 7.56 -9.46
N PHE A 106 -2.25 8.48 -9.80
CA PHE A 106 -2.09 9.91 -9.51
C PHE A 106 -2.68 10.31 -8.15
N ILE A 107 -3.24 9.35 -7.42
CA ILE A 107 -3.90 9.57 -6.15
C ILE A 107 -2.87 9.43 -5.02
N PRO A 108 -2.83 10.36 -4.04
CA PRO A 108 -1.92 10.29 -2.91
C PRO A 108 -2.48 9.28 -1.89
N PHE A 109 -2.62 8.02 -2.32
CA PHE A 109 -3.23 6.92 -1.59
C PHE A 109 -2.64 6.77 -0.19
N SER A 110 -1.31 6.75 -0.10
CA SER A 110 -0.58 6.71 1.17
C SER A 110 -0.84 7.94 2.05
N SER A 111 -1.08 9.11 1.45
CA SER A 111 -1.41 10.33 2.21
C SER A 111 -2.79 10.24 2.84
N TYR A 112 -3.79 9.71 2.13
CA TYR A 112 -5.12 9.51 2.70
C TYR A 112 -5.10 8.51 3.86
N ILE A 113 -4.34 7.42 3.70
CA ILE A 113 -4.11 6.47 4.80
C ILE A 113 -3.41 7.15 5.96
N MET A 114 -2.35 7.91 5.71
CA MET A 114 -1.59 8.60 6.76
C MET A 114 -2.44 9.62 7.53
N LYS A 115 -3.25 10.42 6.83
CA LYS A 115 -4.18 11.39 7.44
C LYS A 115 -5.26 10.73 8.30
N SER A 116 -5.54 9.45 8.08
CA SER A 116 -6.54 8.66 8.79
C SER A 116 -5.94 7.42 9.46
N VAL A 117 -4.65 7.48 9.81
CA VAL A 117 -3.88 6.30 10.24
C VAL A 117 -4.47 5.62 11.47
N LYS A 118 -5.04 6.38 12.41
CA LYS A 118 -5.71 5.82 13.58
C LYS A 118 -6.88 4.92 13.16
N LYS A 119 -7.75 5.40 12.27
CA LYS A 119 -8.89 4.63 11.74
C LYS A 119 -8.44 3.41 10.94
N TYR A 120 -7.32 3.53 10.23
CA TYR A 120 -6.73 2.42 9.47
C TYR A 120 -6.38 1.25 10.40
N TYR A 121 -5.70 1.52 11.51
CA TYR A 121 -5.36 0.49 12.49
C TYR A 121 -6.57 0.02 13.31
N GLU A 122 -7.49 0.92 13.68
CA GLU A 122 -8.76 0.55 14.34
C GLU A 122 -9.55 -0.48 13.52
N ALA A 123 -9.54 -0.36 12.19
CA ALA A 123 -10.20 -1.34 11.31
C ALA A 123 -9.54 -2.73 11.40
N TYR A 124 -8.22 -2.84 11.50
CA TYR A 124 -7.55 -4.14 11.74
C TYR A 124 -7.91 -4.70 13.11
N THR A 125 -7.79 -3.88 14.16
CA THR A 125 -8.08 -4.28 15.53
C THR A 125 -9.51 -4.81 15.65
N LEU A 126 -10.49 -4.14 15.06
CA LEU A 126 -11.89 -4.58 15.08
C LEU A 126 -12.08 -5.94 14.39
N ILE A 127 -11.41 -6.19 13.27
CA ILE A 127 -11.47 -7.48 12.58
C ILE A 127 -10.90 -8.60 13.46
N GLU A 128 -9.76 -8.35 14.10
CA GLU A 128 -9.10 -9.32 14.97
C GLU A 128 -9.92 -9.61 16.23
N GLU A 129 -10.50 -8.59 16.86
CA GLU A 129 -11.39 -8.73 18.01
C GLU A 129 -12.65 -9.53 17.65
N ASN A 130 -13.27 -9.21 16.51
CA ASN A 130 -14.43 -9.95 16.01
C ASN A 130 -14.07 -11.40 15.70
N GLN A 131 -12.89 -11.67 15.13
CA GLN A 131 -12.43 -13.02 14.86
C GLN A 131 -12.26 -13.83 16.15
N LYS A 132 -11.72 -13.23 17.23
CA LYS A 132 -11.56 -13.91 18.53
C LYS A 132 -12.90 -14.36 19.12
N ILE A 133 -13.97 -13.62 18.84
CA ILE A 133 -15.32 -13.91 19.36
C ILE A 133 -16.06 -14.90 18.44
N THR A 134 -16.00 -14.66 17.13
CA THR A 134 -16.87 -15.35 16.15
C THR A 134 -16.18 -16.52 15.43
N GLY A 135 -14.84 -16.57 15.46
CA GLY A 135 -14.03 -17.46 14.64
C GLY A 135 -13.96 -17.08 13.15
N VAL A 136 -14.63 -15.98 12.75
CA VAL A 136 -14.73 -15.55 11.34
C VAL A 136 -13.92 -14.28 11.12
N ILE A 137 -13.16 -14.25 10.02
CA ILE A 137 -12.46 -13.03 9.57
C ILE A 137 -13.45 -12.22 8.73
N ASP A 138 -14.20 -11.34 9.38
CA ASP A 138 -15.08 -10.39 8.70
C ASP A 138 -14.31 -9.14 8.30
N VAL A 139 -13.97 -8.99 7.02
CA VAL A 139 -13.19 -7.86 6.49
C VAL A 139 -14.01 -6.58 6.25
N THR A 140 -15.31 -6.58 6.58
CA THR A 140 -16.21 -5.44 6.39
C THR A 140 -15.69 -4.13 6.98
N PRO A 141 -15.15 -4.07 8.20
CA PRO A 141 -14.61 -2.83 8.76
C PRO A 141 -13.53 -2.17 7.88
N PHE A 142 -12.69 -2.99 7.25
CA PHE A 142 -11.62 -2.50 6.39
C PHE A 142 -12.13 -1.96 5.06
N ILE A 143 -13.15 -2.61 4.50
CA ILE A 143 -13.84 -2.15 3.28
C ILE A 143 -14.51 -0.79 3.54
N ILE A 144 -15.20 -0.65 4.67
CA ILE A 144 -15.84 0.62 5.08
C ILE A 144 -14.78 1.71 5.25
N TYR A 145 -13.68 1.41 5.94
CA TYR A 145 -12.57 2.35 6.10
C TYR A 145 -12.07 2.87 4.75
N PHE A 146 -11.82 1.97 3.79
CA PHE A 146 -11.35 2.33 2.45
C PHE A 146 -12.37 3.15 1.67
N ALA A 147 -13.65 2.76 1.71
CA ALA A 147 -14.72 3.50 1.07
C ALA A 147 -14.80 4.95 1.58
N GLU A 148 -14.75 5.17 2.89
CA GLU A 148 -14.97 6.51 3.48
C GLU A 148 -13.71 7.40 3.46
N ASN A 149 -12.54 6.82 3.72
CA ASN A 149 -11.34 7.60 4.02
C ASN A 149 -10.34 7.61 2.86
N VAL A 150 -10.49 6.71 1.88
CA VAL A 150 -9.61 6.65 0.71
C VAL A 150 -10.40 6.95 -0.55
N TYR A 151 -11.36 6.08 -0.93
CA TYR A 151 -12.10 6.22 -2.19
C TYR A 151 -13.07 7.42 -2.19
N GLY A 152 -13.74 7.70 -1.08
CA GLY A 152 -14.58 8.91 -0.93
C GLY A 152 -13.80 10.23 -0.99
N LYS A 153 -12.45 10.17 -0.98
CA LYS A 153 -11.59 11.34 -1.20
C LYS A 153 -11.17 11.51 -2.65
N PHE A 154 -11.50 10.55 -3.53
CA PHE A 154 -11.16 10.60 -4.95
C PHE A 154 -11.96 11.69 -5.67
N GLU A 155 -13.22 11.90 -5.26
CA GLU A 155 -14.12 12.89 -5.86
C GLU A 155 -13.85 14.33 -5.40
N ASN A 156 -13.22 14.52 -4.23
CA ASN A 156 -12.96 15.83 -3.64
C ASN A 156 -11.69 16.52 -4.18
N ARG A 157 -11.26 16.23 -5.41
CA ARG A 157 -10.22 17.03 -6.04
C ARG A 157 -10.82 18.26 -6.70
N GLU A 158 -10.76 19.36 -5.96
CA GLU A 158 -10.08 20.52 -6.53
C GLU A 158 -8.63 20.09 -6.78
N ILE A 159 -8.15 20.25 -8.00
CA ILE A 159 -6.75 20.04 -8.35
C ILE A 159 -5.95 21.03 -7.49
N CYS A 160 -5.37 20.53 -6.40
CA CYS A 160 -4.72 21.35 -5.40
C CYS A 160 -3.36 21.78 -5.94
N VAL A 161 -3.36 23.04 -6.36
CA VAL A 161 -2.28 23.87 -6.91
C VAL A 161 -1.73 23.36 -8.23
N ASP A 162 -1.86 24.17 -9.27
CA ASP A 162 -1.04 24.06 -10.46
C ASP A 162 0.42 24.24 -10.00
N VAL A 163 1.11 23.13 -9.75
CA VAL A 163 2.52 23.10 -9.32
C VAL A 163 3.38 23.85 -10.33
N PHE A 164 2.92 23.89 -11.58
CA PHE A 164 3.52 24.66 -12.65
C PHE A 164 3.39 26.18 -12.42
N ASP A 165 2.24 26.65 -11.92
CA ASP A 165 2.06 28.06 -11.57
C ASP A 165 2.84 28.46 -10.31
N LEU A 166 2.91 27.58 -9.30
CA LEU A 166 3.79 27.75 -8.15
C LEU A 166 5.26 27.88 -8.58
N PHE A 167 5.70 26.98 -9.46
CA PHE A 167 7.06 27.00 -10.00
C PHE A 167 7.32 28.26 -10.84
N LYS A 168 6.40 28.65 -11.73
CA LYS A 168 6.51 29.90 -12.52
C LYS A 168 6.59 31.12 -11.61
N GLN A 169 5.81 31.17 -10.54
CA GLN A 169 5.88 32.27 -9.57
C GLN A 169 7.24 32.31 -8.86
N ALA A 170 7.74 31.18 -8.37
CA ALA A 170 9.04 31.11 -7.71
C ALA A 170 10.20 31.45 -8.67
N LEU A 171 10.11 31.05 -9.95
CA LEU A 171 11.03 31.45 -11.01
C LEU A 171 10.99 32.97 -11.24
N SER A 172 9.79 33.55 -11.32
CA SER A 172 9.62 34.99 -11.54
C SER A 172 10.12 35.86 -10.37
N LYS A 173 10.12 35.31 -9.15
CA LYS A 173 10.63 35.96 -7.94
C LYS A 173 12.14 35.77 -7.72
N GLY A 174 12.81 34.97 -8.56
CA GLY A 174 14.23 34.65 -8.41
C GLY A 174 14.53 33.76 -7.19
N GLU A 175 13.53 33.04 -6.69
CA GLU A 175 13.63 32.13 -5.53
C GLU A 175 14.19 30.75 -5.92
N ILE A 176 14.43 30.52 -7.22
CA ILE A 176 14.89 29.25 -7.79
C ILE A 176 16.23 29.45 -8.50
N THR A 177 17.13 28.50 -8.32
CA THR A 177 18.45 28.47 -8.98
C THR A 177 18.35 27.93 -10.41
N ALA A 178 19.31 28.30 -11.26
CA ALA A 178 19.39 27.78 -12.64
C ALA A 178 19.44 26.24 -12.73
N LYS A 179 19.97 25.55 -11.70
CA LYS A 179 20.01 24.08 -11.65
C LYS A 179 18.64 23.47 -11.38
N GLU A 180 17.87 24.08 -10.49
CA GLU A 180 16.51 23.64 -10.17
C GLU A 180 15.57 23.87 -11.36
N GLU A 181 15.77 24.96 -12.11
CA GLU A 181 15.04 25.20 -13.36
C GLU A 181 15.32 24.11 -14.41
N GLN A 182 16.59 23.75 -14.62
CA GLN A 182 16.97 22.70 -15.56
C GLN A 182 16.38 21.33 -15.16
N LEU A 183 16.39 21.02 -13.86
CA LEU A 183 15.80 19.78 -13.35
C LEU A 183 14.29 19.75 -13.59
N TRP A 184 13.60 20.87 -13.36
CA TRP A 184 12.16 20.98 -13.63
C TRP A 184 11.85 20.77 -15.11
N GLN A 185 12.56 21.45 -16.01
CA GLN A 185 12.40 21.29 -17.46
C GLN A 185 12.62 19.84 -17.90
N PHE A 186 13.63 19.16 -17.33
CA PHE A 186 13.86 17.74 -17.58
C PHE A 186 12.67 16.88 -17.14
N VAL A 187 12.14 17.10 -15.94
CA VAL A 187 11.01 16.32 -15.42
C VAL A 187 9.77 16.53 -16.29
N VAL A 188 9.45 17.77 -16.66
CA VAL A 188 8.32 18.08 -17.54
C VAL A 188 8.49 17.44 -18.91
N ALA A 189 9.66 17.56 -19.53
CA ALA A 189 9.90 17.03 -20.87
C ALA A 189 9.81 15.49 -20.96
N ASN A 190 10.08 14.79 -19.86
CA ASN A 190 10.14 13.31 -19.84
C ASN A 190 8.93 12.66 -19.14
N TYR A 191 8.28 13.38 -18.22
CA TYR A 191 7.23 12.84 -17.35
C TYR A 191 6.02 13.76 -17.22
N GLY A 192 6.05 14.95 -17.82
CA GLY A 192 4.92 15.85 -17.87
C GLY A 192 3.82 15.30 -18.79
N ILE A 193 2.57 15.53 -18.41
CA ILE A 193 1.43 15.28 -19.30
C ILE A 193 1.48 16.37 -20.37
N SER A 194 1.62 15.98 -21.63
CA SER A 194 1.47 16.89 -22.76
C SER A 194 -0.01 17.23 -22.87
N ASP A 195 -0.36 18.51 -22.76
CA ASP A 195 -1.66 19.00 -23.24
C ASP A 195 -1.77 18.85 -24.77
#